data_AF-A0A8R7U5U1-F1
#
_entry.id   AF-A0A8R7U5U1-F1
#
_cell.length_a   1.000
_cell.length_b   1.000
_cell.length_c   1.000
_cell.angle_alpha   90.00
_cell.angle_beta   90.00
_cell.angle_gamma   90.00
#
_symmetry.space_group_name_H-M   'P 1'
#
loop_
_entity.id
_entity.type
_entity.pdbx_description
1 polymer ?
#
loop_
_entity_poly.entity_id
_entity_poly.type
_entity_poly.pdbx_seq_one_letter_code
_entity_poly.pdbx_strand_id
1 'polypeptide(L)'
;MPPCPACKDLPPELVCRIADGLDDLKGYVSARGACPTWHHTLVPPSPSLLINHSDDPAKRCTAAAIKPRRSFNLTTIPSVRTCLGCCSGWLSLSVHIDDVRSLLSLFHPITAAEILLPPLVYDSRLVSKIVFSPNPATDDFMAAVICDIDRVAYITVGARRWSVLDPIHLTVGDQFVDLLYHENGRVYCLTWFGDVHVLFLPQRRRREPIILEGETSIYPAVHNRKIIQMHGTGPDLNAPATIKALLSSRGSKLFFDAATSFAPPYNTISTFTSVKNLVFCNGNLYQIWRNASCTVTLQLQEGGRCRIEHDEIFVLRYDPHRRPCWDIVYDLRGYSVFIGRNNSVSIYAEGVPGLKANCVYWIGGRGRDQGMVFDMKTGKSTPCIPLVDGVLPGSLQSTICWYFLSD
;
A
#
# COMPACT_ATOMS: atom_id res chain seq x y z
N MET A 1 19.97 13.78 23.33
CA MET A 1 21.14 14.67 23.20
C MET A 1 20.63 16.03 22.74
N PRO A 2 21.00 17.14 23.40
CA PRO A 2 20.75 18.46 22.83
C PRO A 2 21.52 18.59 21.49
N PRO A 3 20.96 19.24 20.46
CA PRO A 3 21.66 19.43 19.20
C PRO A 3 22.92 20.27 19.42
N CYS A 4 24.06 19.82 18.90
CA CYS A 4 25.31 20.55 18.94
C CYS A 4 25.09 21.95 18.30
N PRO A 5 25.36 23.07 18.99
CA PRO A 5 25.10 24.42 18.47
C PRO A 5 25.71 24.64 17.08
N ALA A 6 26.92 24.13 16.87
CA ALA A 6 27.66 24.25 15.62
C ALA A 6 26.98 23.61 14.39
N CYS A 7 26.08 22.64 14.58
CA CYS A 7 25.37 22.02 13.45
C CYS A 7 24.30 22.93 12.85
N LYS A 8 23.73 23.87 13.63
CA LYS A 8 22.69 24.80 13.15
C LYS A 8 23.26 25.90 12.26
N ASP A 9 24.54 26.21 12.42
CA ASP A 9 25.25 27.31 11.76
C ASP A 9 25.92 26.89 10.44
N LEU A 10 25.81 25.62 10.06
CA LEU A 10 26.36 25.14 8.80
C LEU A 10 25.59 25.73 7.61
N PRO A 11 26.29 26.32 6.62
CA PRO A 11 25.68 26.75 5.37
C PRO A 11 24.93 25.60 4.66
N PRO A 12 23.81 25.89 3.97
CA PRO A 12 23.02 24.87 3.28
C PRO A 12 23.83 23.98 2.33
N GLU A 13 24.84 24.56 1.66
CA GLU A 13 25.72 23.82 0.75
C GLU A 13 26.55 22.74 1.46
N LEU A 14 27.04 23.01 2.67
CA LEU A 14 27.78 22.02 3.46
C LEU A 14 26.85 20.94 3.99
N VAL A 15 25.63 21.30 4.40
CA VAL A 15 24.60 20.34 4.82
C VAL A 15 24.25 19.39 3.67
N CYS A 16 24.08 19.90 2.45
CA CYS A 16 23.88 19.08 1.25
C CYS A 16 25.07 18.16 0.97
N ARG A 17 26.31 18.65 1.03
CA ARG A 17 27.52 17.83 0.82
C ARG A 17 27.68 16.72 1.86
N ILE A 18 27.42 17.02 3.14
CA ILE A 18 27.41 16.00 4.20
C ILE A 18 26.36 14.96 3.88
N ALA A 19 25.16 15.40 3.51
CA ALA A 19 24.09 14.50 3.19
C ALA A 19 24.40 13.66 1.96
N ASP A 20 25.06 14.18 0.91
CA ASP A 20 25.47 13.42 -0.28
C ASP A 20 26.38 12.21 0.03
N GLY A 21 27.13 12.24 1.14
CA GLY A 21 27.89 11.09 1.63
C GLY A 21 27.07 10.02 2.38
N LEU A 22 25.78 10.26 2.63
CA LEU A 22 24.90 9.32 3.32
C LEU A 22 24.17 8.40 2.32
N ASP A 23 24.73 7.20 2.12
CA ASP A 23 24.18 6.20 1.19
C ASP A 23 23.00 5.40 1.77
N ASP A 24 22.84 5.41 3.09
CA ASP A 24 21.78 4.69 3.80
C ASP A 24 20.63 5.62 4.19
N LEU A 25 19.39 5.10 4.10
CA LEU A 25 18.19 5.91 4.36
C LEU A 25 18.10 6.32 5.84
N LYS A 26 18.62 5.49 6.75
CA LYS A 26 18.56 5.75 8.20
C LYS A 26 19.41 6.97 8.56
N GLY A 27 20.64 7.04 8.05
CA GLY A 27 21.57 8.15 8.23
C GLY A 27 20.98 9.43 7.67
N TYR A 28 20.42 9.37 6.46
CA TYR A 28 19.82 10.53 5.80
C TYR A 28 18.62 11.09 6.58
N VAL A 29 17.69 10.23 7.01
CA VAL A 29 16.52 10.64 7.82
C VAL A 29 16.97 11.19 9.18
N SER A 30 17.98 10.57 9.80
CA SER A 30 18.55 11.06 11.07
C SER A 30 19.18 12.46 10.92
N ALA A 31 19.87 12.70 9.81
CA ALA A 31 20.44 14.00 9.47
C ALA A 31 19.33 15.06 9.28
N ARG A 32 18.24 14.74 8.58
CA ARG A 32 17.05 15.61 8.47
C ARG A 32 16.46 15.94 9.84
N GLY A 33 16.39 14.96 10.74
CA GLY A 33 15.85 15.12 12.09
C GLY A 33 16.77 15.86 13.07
N ALA A 34 18.01 16.19 12.69
CA ALA A 34 18.99 16.76 13.61
C ALA A 34 18.61 18.17 14.10
N CYS A 35 18.09 19.03 13.20
CA CYS A 35 17.57 20.35 13.54
C CYS A 35 16.68 20.92 12.40
N PRO A 36 15.88 21.97 12.67
CA PRO A 36 15.02 22.58 11.64
C PRO A 36 15.78 23.04 10.39
N THR A 37 16.98 23.61 10.54
CA THR A 37 17.81 24.06 9.41
C THR A 37 18.12 22.90 8.46
N TRP A 38 18.53 21.74 8.98
CA TRP A 38 18.81 20.56 8.17
C TRP A 38 17.53 19.95 7.59
N HIS A 39 16.44 19.93 8.36
CA HIS A 39 15.13 19.46 7.91
C HIS A 39 14.64 20.21 6.67
N HIS A 40 14.78 21.54 6.65
CA HIS A 40 14.38 22.39 5.53
C HIS A 40 15.38 22.39 4.37
N THR A 41 16.67 22.21 4.66
CA THR A 41 17.73 22.21 3.63
C THR A 41 17.71 20.93 2.80
N LEU A 42 17.58 19.79 3.48
CA LEU A 42 17.57 18.49 2.81
C LEU A 42 16.20 18.27 2.16
N VAL A 43 16.14 17.44 1.11
CA VAL A 43 14.87 17.11 0.43
C VAL A 43 14.26 15.83 1.03
N PRO A 44 12.95 15.76 1.29
CA PRO A 44 12.35 14.56 1.88
C PRO A 44 12.59 13.34 0.99
N PRO A 45 12.88 12.16 1.57
CA PRO A 45 13.08 10.94 0.80
C PRO A 45 11.77 10.33 0.29
N SER A 46 10.61 10.80 0.77
CA SER A 46 9.28 10.37 0.35
C SER A 46 8.66 11.38 -0.64
N PRO A 47 7.87 10.95 -1.64
CA PRO A 47 7.55 9.57 -2.00
C PRO A 47 8.71 8.84 -2.71
N SER A 48 8.89 7.56 -2.39
CA SER A 48 9.92 6.69 -2.95
C SER A 48 9.34 5.47 -3.66
N LEU A 49 10.07 4.95 -4.64
CA LEU A 49 9.84 3.64 -5.24
C LEU A 49 10.75 2.62 -4.56
N LEU A 50 10.17 1.52 -4.05
CA LEU A 50 10.97 0.40 -3.58
C LEU A 50 11.33 -0.49 -4.78
N ILE A 51 12.62 -0.57 -5.10
CA ILE A 51 13.15 -1.30 -6.24
C ILE A 51 13.95 -2.50 -5.75
N ASN A 52 13.69 -3.67 -6.35
CA ASN A 52 14.50 -4.86 -6.20
C ASN A 52 15.51 -4.96 -7.35
N HIS A 53 16.77 -5.25 -7.03
CA HIS A 53 17.82 -5.47 -8.01
C HIS A 53 18.07 -6.98 -8.13
N SER A 54 17.44 -7.62 -9.12
CA SER A 54 17.51 -9.09 -9.34
C SER A 54 18.94 -9.61 -9.51
N ASP A 55 19.81 -8.77 -10.04
CA ASP A 55 21.17 -9.14 -10.46
C ASP A 55 22.21 -8.88 -9.34
N ASP A 56 21.79 -8.31 -8.22
CA ASP A 56 22.66 -8.10 -7.08
C ASP A 56 22.80 -9.44 -6.30
N PRO A 57 24.02 -10.02 -6.18
CA PRO A 57 24.23 -11.21 -5.36
C PRO A 57 23.88 -10.99 -3.88
N ALA A 58 23.91 -9.75 -3.39
CA ALA A 58 23.46 -9.36 -2.05
C ALA A 58 21.96 -9.05 -1.95
N LYS A 59 21.22 -9.10 -3.09
CA LYS A 59 19.76 -8.92 -3.19
C LYS A 59 19.26 -7.65 -2.52
N ARG A 60 20.02 -6.56 -2.61
CA ARG A 60 19.66 -5.32 -1.93
C ARG A 60 18.42 -4.70 -2.55
N CYS A 61 17.61 -4.09 -1.70
CA CYS A 61 16.52 -3.23 -2.14
C CYS A 61 16.94 -1.78 -1.97
N THR A 62 16.45 -0.92 -2.86
CA THR A 62 16.69 0.52 -2.77
C THR A 62 15.37 1.28 -2.73
N ALA A 63 15.28 2.28 -1.86
CA ALA A 63 14.24 3.29 -1.94
C ALA A 63 14.73 4.41 -2.86
N ALA A 64 14.12 4.55 -4.03
CA ALA A 64 14.43 5.59 -5.00
C ALA A 64 13.41 6.73 -4.90
N ALA A 65 13.82 7.87 -4.36
CA ALA A 65 12.99 9.07 -4.32
C ALA A 65 12.69 9.55 -5.75
N ILE A 66 11.42 9.86 -6.04
CA ILE A 66 11.00 10.28 -7.39
C ILE A 66 11.80 11.51 -7.83
N LYS A 67 11.92 12.50 -6.95
CA LYS A 67 12.80 13.67 -7.05
C LYS A 67 13.27 14.05 -5.64
N PRO A 68 14.57 14.26 -5.41
CA PRO A 68 15.64 14.48 -6.37
C PRO A 68 16.40 13.17 -6.68
N ARG A 69 15.79 12.23 -7.41
CA ARG A 69 16.39 11.02 -8.02
C ARG A 69 17.51 10.40 -7.20
N ARG A 70 17.28 10.27 -5.90
CA ARG A 70 18.25 9.77 -4.95
C ARG A 70 17.81 8.40 -4.51
N SER A 71 18.70 7.44 -4.61
CA SER A 71 18.48 6.08 -4.14
C SER A 71 19.18 5.88 -2.81
N PHE A 72 18.47 5.28 -1.86
CA PHE A 72 19.03 4.89 -0.58
C PHE A 72 19.03 3.38 -0.43
N ASN A 73 20.14 2.84 0.05
CA ASN A 73 20.25 1.43 0.34
C ASN A 73 19.36 1.06 1.54
N LEU A 74 18.63 -0.04 1.40
CA LEU A 74 17.81 -0.64 2.45
C LEU A 74 18.34 -2.02 2.84
N THR A 75 17.89 -2.51 3.98
CA THR A 75 18.17 -3.89 4.39
C THR A 75 17.63 -4.87 3.34
N THR A 76 18.46 -5.85 2.97
CA THR A 76 18.14 -6.91 2.01
C THR A 76 16.83 -7.62 2.38
N ILE A 77 15.89 -7.67 1.43
CA ILE A 77 14.71 -8.54 1.53
C ILE A 77 15.14 -9.92 1.01
N PRO A 78 14.96 -11.01 1.79
CA PRO A 78 15.28 -12.35 1.30
C PRO A 78 14.49 -12.68 0.03
N SER A 79 15.16 -13.16 -1.03
CA SER A 79 14.54 -13.40 -2.35
C SER A 79 13.38 -14.39 -2.37
N VAL A 80 13.24 -15.22 -1.33
CA VAL A 80 12.17 -16.21 -1.23
C VAL A 80 10.85 -15.56 -0.77
N ARG A 81 10.88 -14.28 -0.41
CA ARG A 81 9.74 -13.55 0.14
C ARG A 81 9.09 -12.67 -0.93
N THR A 82 7.78 -12.81 -1.10
CA THR A 82 6.97 -11.93 -1.96
C THR A 82 6.40 -10.79 -1.13
N CYS A 83 6.55 -9.55 -1.60
CA CYS A 83 5.88 -8.42 -0.97
C CYS A 83 4.40 -8.37 -1.40
N LEU A 84 3.50 -8.42 -0.43
CA LEU A 84 2.05 -8.37 -0.64
C LEU A 84 1.43 -7.01 -0.31
N GLY A 85 2.24 -6.09 0.20
CA GLY A 85 1.77 -4.77 0.63
C GLY A 85 2.78 -3.96 1.40
N CYS A 86 2.47 -2.68 1.60
CA CYS A 86 3.27 -1.78 2.43
C CYS A 86 2.42 -0.66 3.02
N CYS A 87 2.81 -0.18 4.20
CA CYS A 87 2.13 0.89 4.91
C CYS A 87 3.11 1.54 5.90
N SER A 88 3.22 2.87 5.89
CA SER A 88 3.92 3.62 6.94
C SER A 88 5.35 3.15 7.22
N GLY A 89 6.15 2.94 6.17
CA GLY A 89 7.53 2.46 6.26
C GLY A 89 7.69 0.95 6.43
N TRP A 90 6.61 0.20 6.67
CA TRP A 90 6.62 -1.25 6.81
C TRP A 90 6.21 -1.96 5.51
N LEU A 91 6.78 -3.14 5.30
CA LEU A 91 6.48 -4.05 4.19
C LEU A 91 5.83 -5.30 4.75
N SER A 92 4.82 -5.83 4.08
CA SER A 92 4.29 -7.16 4.38
C SER A 92 4.87 -8.18 3.42
N LEU A 93 5.50 -9.21 3.96
CA LEU A 93 6.20 -10.25 3.22
C LEU A 93 5.49 -11.59 3.39
N SER A 94 5.49 -12.40 2.34
CA SER A 94 4.91 -13.74 2.33
C SER A 94 5.90 -14.78 1.87
N VAL A 95 5.87 -15.94 2.51
CA VAL A 95 6.57 -17.17 2.09
C VAL A 95 5.55 -18.30 2.07
N HIS A 96 5.41 -18.97 0.93
CA HIS A 96 4.63 -20.20 0.85
C HIS A 96 5.45 -21.35 1.41
N ILE A 97 4.87 -22.06 2.40
CA ILE A 97 5.50 -23.23 3.02
C ILE A 97 5.08 -24.49 2.24
N ASP A 98 3.79 -24.61 1.96
CA ASP A 98 3.19 -25.72 1.22
C ASP A 98 1.90 -25.26 0.52
N ASP A 99 1.08 -26.22 0.05
CA ASP A 99 -0.19 -25.96 -0.62
C ASP A 99 -1.22 -25.16 0.19
N VAL A 100 -1.12 -25.21 1.52
CA VAL A 100 -2.18 -24.75 2.42
C VAL A 100 -1.67 -23.66 3.37
N ARG A 101 -0.36 -23.50 3.53
CA ARG A 101 0.24 -22.62 4.54
C ARG A 101 1.11 -21.54 3.93
N SER A 102 0.74 -20.30 4.23
CA SER A 102 1.55 -19.11 3.97
C SER A 102 2.01 -18.46 5.27
N LEU A 103 3.31 -18.23 5.40
CA LEU A 103 3.89 -17.46 6.49
C LEU A 103 3.93 -15.99 6.09
N LEU A 104 3.33 -15.13 6.91
CA LEU A 104 3.27 -13.69 6.69
C LEU A 104 4.08 -12.96 7.76
N SER A 105 4.77 -11.89 7.38
CA SER A 105 5.45 -11.01 8.33
C SER A 105 5.36 -9.55 7.93
N LEU A 106 5.44 -8.67 8.92
CA LEU A 106 5.58 -7.23 8.74
C LEU A 106 7.04 -6.86 9.02
N PHE A 107 7.73 -6.28 8.04
CA PHE A 107 9.16 -5.99 8.06
C PHE A 107 9.44 -4.51 7.84
N HIS A 108 10.25 -3.91 8.70
CA HIS A 108 10.69 -2.53 8.57
C HIS A 108 12.14 -2.49 8.03
N PRO A 109 12.35 -2.13 6.75
CA PRO A 109 13.63 -2.29 6.07
C PRO A 109 14.74 -1.35 6.54
N ILE A 110 14.43 -0.29 7.29
CA ILE A 110 15.43 0.62 7.88
C ILE A 110 15.93 0.14 9.24
N THR A 111 15.04 -0.37 10.07
CA THR A 111 15.34 -0.78 11.46
C THR A 111 15.62 -2.28 11.55
N ALA A 112 15.36 -3.02 10.47
CA ALA A 112 15.35 -4.47 10.40
C ALA A 112 14.40 -5.12 11.44
N ALA A 113 13.39 -4.37 11.92
CA ALA A 113 12.37 -4.92 12.80
C ALA A 113 11.45 -5.85 11.99
N GLU A 114 11.09 -7.00 12.56
CA GLU A 114 10.18 -7.95 11.94
C GLU A 114 9.15 -8.42 12.97
N ILE A 115 7.87 -8.32 12.61
CA ILE A 115 6.73 -8.87 13.35
C ILE A 115 6.26 -10.09 12.57
N LEU A 116 6.45 -11.28 13.14
CA LEU A 116 5.95 -12.52 12.56
C LEU A 116 4.46 -12.66 12.85
N LEU A 117 3.66 -12.85 11.81
CA LEU A 117 2.25 -13.17 11.96
C LEU A 117 2.09 -14.70 12.04
N PRO A 118 1.07 -15.22 12.74
CA PRO A 118 0.68 -16.62 12.65
C PRO A 118 0.57 -17.10 11.20
N PRO A 119 0.85 -18.38 10.91
CA PRO A 119 0.63 -18.93 9.58
C PRO A 119 -0.83 -18.79 9.16
N LEU A 120 -1.06 -18.29 7.95
CA LEU A 120 -2.36 -18.36 7.31
C LEU A 120 -2.51 -19.76 6.75
N VAL A 121 -3.47 -20.52 7.29
CA VAL A 121 -3.79 -21.89 6.86
C VAL A 121 -5.10 -21.82 6.08
N TYR A 122 -5.05 -22.06 4.77
CA TYR A 122 -6.20 -22.04 3.89
C TYR A 122 -5.92 -22.89 2.64
N ASP A 123 -6.93 -23.60 2.11
CA ASP A 123 -6.77 -24.61 1.05
C ASP A 123 -6.30 -24.05 -0.31
N SER A 124 -6.20 -22.72 -0.45
CA SER A 124 -5.73 -22.03 -1.65
C SER A 124 -4.42 -21.29 -1.38
N ARG A 125 -3.48 -21.40 -2.33
CA ARG A 125 -2.20 -20.67 -2.32
C ARG A 125 -2.34 -19.19 -2.68
N LEU A 126 -3.51 -18.75 -3.16
CA LEU A 126 -3.69 -17.40 -3.69
C LEU A 126 -3.80 -16.39 -2.54
N VAL A 127 -2.74 -15.60 -2.36
CA VAL A 127 -2.74 -14.43 -1.47
C VAL A 127 -2.28 -13.23 -2.28
N SER A 128 -3.16 -12.27 -2.51
CA SER A 128 -2.92 -11.22 -3.51
C SER A 128 -2.54 -9.86 -2.92
N LYS A 129 -3.21 -9.43 -1.85
CA LYS A 129 -2.93 -8.17 -1.15
C LYS A 129 -3.21 -8.26 0.34
N ILE A 130 -2.35 -7.66 1.14
CA ILE A 130 -2.53 -7.45 2.59
C ILE A 130 -2.44 -5.97 2.91
N VAL A 131 -3.33 -5.51 3.80
CA VAL A 131 -3.28 -4.18 4.41
C VAL A 131 -3.23 -4.32 5.92
N PHE A 132 -2.62 -3.35 6.57
CA PHE A 132 -2.44 -3.38 8.02
C PHE A 132 -2.39 -1.97 8.60
N SER A 133 -2.63 -1.88 9.90
CA SER A 133 -2.61 -0.63 10.65
C SER A 133 -1.25 0.08 10.51
N PRO A 134 -1.24 1.42 10.36
CA PRO A 134 -0.01 2.21 10.38
C PRO A 134 0.87 1.91 11.60
N ASN A 135 2.19 1.95 11.42
CA ASN A 135 3.18 1.78 12.48
C ASN A 135 2.91 0.56 13.41
N PRO A 136 2.78 -0.66 12.85
CA PRO A 136 2.50 -1.85 13.64
C PRO A 136 3.59 -2.10 14.69
N ALA A 137 3.16 -2.53 15.87
CA ALA A 137 4.01 -2.99 16.96
C ALA A 137 3.60 -4.42 17.37
N THR A 138 4.47 -5.13 18.09
CA THR A 138 4.19 -6.51 18.53
C THR A 138 2.98 -6.63 19.45
N ASP A 139 2.65 -5.54 20.14
CA ASP A 139 1.53 -5.39 21.06
C ASP A 139 0.40 -4.50 20.51
N ASP A 140 0.53 -4.01 19.27
CA ASP A 140 -0.51 -3.20 18.62
C ASP A 140 -0.44 -3.33 17.09
N PHE A 141 -1.29 -4.19 16.52
CA PHE A 141 -1.48 -4.27 15.08
C PHE A 141 -2.85 -4.86 14.72
N MET A 142 -3.28 -4.53 13.51
CA MET A 142 -4.38 -5.17 12.81
C MET A 142 -3.97 -5.40 11.36
N ALA A 143 -4.31 -6.55 10.80
CA ALA A 143 -4.07 -6.84 9.40
C ALA A 143 -5.25 -7.58 8.77
N ALA A 144 -5.47 -7.33 7.49
CA ALA A 144 -6.46 -8.01 6.67
C ALA A 144 -5.84 -8.34 5.31
N VAL A 145 -6.18 -9.52 4.78
CA VAL A 145 -5.56 -10.08 3.59
C VAL A 145 -6.64 -10.71 2.69
N ILE A 146 -6.51 -10.53 1.39
CA ILE A 146 -7.28 -11.29 0.40
C ILE A 146 -6.64 -12.67 0.29
N CYS A 147 -7.41 -13.70 0.60
CA CYS A 147 -7.05 -15.09 0.37
C CYS A 147 -8.06 -15.69 -0.61
N ASP A 148 -7.56 -16.45 -1.59
CA ASP A 148 -8.36 -16.96 -2.71
C ASP A 148 -8.90 -15.85 -3.63
N ILE A 149 -10.08 -16.05 -4.23
CA ILE A 149 -10.75 -15.09 -5.11
C ILE A 149 -11.83 -14.25 -4.40
N ASP A 150 -12.49 -14.80 -3.37
CA ASP A 150 -13.70 -14.20 -2.78
C ASP A 150 -13.66 -14.13 -1.24
N ARG A 151 -12.49 -14.34 -0.64
CA ARG A 151 -12.34 -14.32 0.83
C ARG A 151 -11.35 -13.30 1.33
N VAL A 152 -11.67 -12.84 2.54
CA VAL A 152 -10.80 -11.97 3.31
C VAL A 152 -10.56 -12.63 4.65
N ALA A 153 -9.28 -12.75 5.03
CA ALA A 153 -8.87 -13.16 6.36
C ALA A 153 -8.34 -11.94 7.12
N TYR A 154 -8.49 -11.94 8.44
CA TYR A 154 -7.95 -10.89 9.30
C TYR A 154 -7.31 -11.44 10.55
N ILE A 155 -6.45 -10.63 11.14
CA ILE A 155 -5.81 -10.91 12.40
C ILE A 155 -5.61 -9.61 13.19
N THR A 156 -5.76 -9.73 14.49
CA THR A 156 -5.52 -8.66 15.46
C THR A 156 -4.50 -9.11 16.49
N VAL A 157 -3.87 -8.15 17.16
CA VAL A 157 -2.88 -8.43 18.19
C VAL A 157 -3.36 -9.46 19.22
N GLY A 158 -2.49 -10.42 19.53
CA GLY A 158 -2.70 -11.44 20.54
C GLY A 158 -3.51 -12.65 20.08
N ALA A 159 -4.08 -12.63 18.87
CA ALA A 159 -4.70 -13.82 18.29
C ALA A 159 -3.63 -14.80 17.79
N ARG A 160 -3.90 -16.11 17.95
CA ARG A 160 -2.96 -17.18 17.56
C ARG A 160 -3.18 -17.71 16.14
N ARG A 161 -4.32 -17.36 15.52
CA ARG A 161 -4.70 -17.80 14.19
C ARG A 161 -5.40 -16.67 13.44
N TRP A 162 -5.32 -16.74 12.12
CA TRP A 162 -6.14 -15.90 11.24
C TRP A 162 -7.61 -16.28 11.36
N SER A 163 -8.48 -15.29 11.32
CA SER A 163 -9.92 -15.49 11.15
C SER A 163 -10.26 -15.29 9.69
N VAL A 164 -10.61 -16.38 9.01
CA VAL A 164 -11.09 -16.36 7.62
C VAL A 164 -12.59 -16.09 7.64
N LEU A 165 -13.05 -15.08 6.92
CA LEU A 165 -14.48 -14.81 6.81
C LEU A 165 -15.16 -15.87 5.93
N ASP A 166 -16.45 -16.10 6.20
CA ASP A 166 -17.31 -16.85 5.29
C ASP A 166 -17.33 -16.18 3.91
N PRO A 167 -17.52 -16.94 2.81
CA PRO A 167 -17.58 -16.38 1.47
C PRO A 167 -18.62 -15.28 1.43
N ILE A 168 -18.22 -14.11 0.96
CA ILE A 168 -19.16 -13.05 0.67
C ILE A 168 -19.82 -13.45 -0.64
N HIS A 169 -21.15 -13.50 -0.70
CA HIS A 169 -21.88 -13.86 -1.91
C HIS A 169 -21.72 -12.76 -2.98
N LEU A 170 -20.59 -12.80 -3.68
CA LEU A 170 -20.31 -11.94 -4.80
C LEU A 170 -21.14 -12.36 -6.03
N THR A 171 -21.31 -11.44 -6.97
CA THR A 171 -21.81 -11.77 -8.31
C THR A 171 -20.95 -12.84 -8.97
N VAL A 172 -21.56 -13.72 -9.76
CA VAL A 172 -20.82 -14.78 -10.47
C VAL A 172 -19.72 -14.17 -11.35
N GLY A 173 -18.49 -14.64 -11.17
CA GLY A 173 -17.30 -14.14 -11.89
C GLY A 173 -16.66 -12.90 -11.28
N ASP A 174 -17.17 -12.38 -10.17
CA ASP A 174 -16.56 -11.30 -9.41
C ASP A 174 -15.61 -11.84 -8.33
N GLN A 175 -14.65 -11.02 -7.92
CA GLN A 175 -13.58 -11.38 -6.99
C GLN A 175 -13.00 -10.15 -6.31
N PHE A 176 -12.38 -10.30 -5.14
CA PHE A 176 -11.67 -9.18 -4.50
C PHE A 176 -10.39 -8.85 -5.24
N VAL A 177 -10.21 -7.57 -5.55
CA VAL A 177 -9.04 -7.05 -6.30
C VAL A 177 -8.21 -6.07 -5.49
N ASP A 178 -8.81 -5.40 -4.49
CA ASP A 178 -8.09 -4.45 -3.66
C ASP A 178 -8.58 -4.40 -2.22
N LEU A 179 -7.66 -4.06 -1.31
CA LEU A 179 -7.94 -3.69 0.07
C LEU A 179 -7.36 -2.30 0.35
N LEU A 180 -8.09 -1.53 1.16
CA LEU A 180 -7.65 -0.25 1.69
C LEU A 180 -7.92 -0.20 3.19
N TYR A 181 -6.86 -0.17 3.99
CA TYR A 181 -6.98 0.11 5.42
C TYR A 181 -7.23 1.60 5.62
N HIS A 182 -8.24 1.90 6.43
CA HIS A 182 -8.60 3.22 6.89
C HIS A 182 -8.69 3.20 8.42
N GLU A 183 -8.52 4.38 9.02
CA GLU A 183 -8.58 4.62 10.45
C GLU A 183 -9.67 3.83 11.18
N ASN A 184 -9.39 3.53 12.44
CA ASN A 184 -10.31 2.83 13.35
C ASN A 184 -10.62 1.38 12.93
N GLY A 185 -9.68 0.69 12.28
CA GLY A 185 -9.82 -0.72 11.92
C GLY A 185 -10.83 -0.97 10.81
N ARG A 186 -11.11 0.03 9.98
CA ARG A 186 -11.97 -0.13 8.80
C ARG A 186 -11.12 -0.58 7.62
N VAL A 187 -11.53 -1.65 6.97
CA VAL A 187 -10.89 -2.12 5.74
C VAL A 187 -11.94 -2.11 4.64
N TYR A 188 -11.68 -1.35 3.59
CA TYR A 188 -12.53 -1.31 2.40
C TYR A 188 -12.03 -2.36 1.42
N CYS A 189 -12.91 -3.28 1.04
CA CYS A 189 -12.65 -4.37 0.11
C CYS A 189 -13.32 -4.04 -1.23
N LEU A 190 -12.54 -3.94 -2.30
CA LEU A 190 -13.01 -3.65 -3.65
C LEU A 190 -13.07 -4.93 -4.47
N THR A 191 -14.17 -5.11 -5.21
CA THR A 191 -14.34 -6.23 -6.14
C THR A 191 -13.97 -5.86 -7.56
N TRP A 192 -13.80 -6.88 -8.41
CA TRP A 192 -13.50 -6.72 -9.83
C TRP A 192 -14.61 -5.95 -10.55
N PHE A 193 -15.89 -6.14 -10.23
CA PHE A 193 -16.96 -5.34 -10.83
C PHE A 193 -17.13 -3.95 -10.21
N GLY A 194 -16.39 -3.64 -9.15
CA GLY A 194 -16.39 -2.32 -8.51
C GLY A 194 -17.36 -2.20 -7.32
N ASP A 195 -17.86 -3.33 -6.80
CA ASP A 195 -18.56 -3.33 -5.50
C ASP A 195 -17.56 -3.06 -4.38
N VAL A 196 -18.03 -2.42 -3.32
CA VAL A 196 -17.21 -2.08 -2.16
C VAL A 196 -17.87 -2.61 -0.91
N HIS A 197 -17.13 -3.41 -0.15
CA HIS A 197 -17.51 -3.87 1.18
C HIS A 197 -16.64 -3.19 2.23
N VAL A 198 -17.19 -2.97 3.42
CA VAL A 198 -16.47 -2.42 4.56
C VAL A 198 -16.41 -3.49 5.65
N LEU A 199 -15.20 -3.96 5.93
CA LEU A 199 -14.85 -4.82 7.04
C LEU A 199 -14.47 -3.97 8.26
N PHE A 200 -15.14 -4.22 9.37
CA PHE A 200 -14.87 -3.60 10.66
C PHE A 200 -14.09 -4.57 11.53
N LEU A 201 -12.78 -4.34 11.66
CA LEU A 201 -11.91 -5.12 12.51
C LEU A 201 -12.17 -4.79 13.99
N PRO A 202 -12.15 -5.79 14.88
CA PRO A 202 -12.40 -5.58 16.29
C PRO A 202 -11.26 -4.76 16.91
N GLN A 203 -11.60 -3.61 17.48
CA GLN A 203 -10.65 -2.85 18.28
C GLN A 203 -10.54 -3.46 19.67
N ARG A 204 -9.32 -3.82 20.10
CA ARG A 204 -9.08 -3.97 21.53
C ARG A 204 -9.09 -2.59 22.16
N ARG A 205 -10.02 -2.35 23.09
CA ARG A 205 -9.88 -1.22 24.02
C ARG A 205 -8.57 -1.43 24.77
N ARG A 206 -7.62 -0.51 24.61
CA ARG A 206 -6.40 -0.44 25.41
C ARG A 206 -6.83 -0.57 26.88
N ARG A 207 -6.52 -1.69 27.54
CA ARG A 207 -6.57 -1.70 29.00
C ARG A 207 -5.49 -0.72 29.43
N GLU A 208 -5.83 0.27 30.25
CA GLU A 208 -4.83 1.13 30.88
C GLU A 208 -3.76 0.23 31.51
N PRO A 209 -2.46 0.48 31.25
CA PRO A 209 -1.42 -0.32 31.86
C PRO A 209 -1.51 -0.12 33.38
N ILE A 210 -1.84 -1.20 34.09
CA ILE A 210 -1.62 -1.26 35.54
C ILE A 210 -0.11 -1.31 35.69
N ILE A 211 0.49 -0.20 36.10
CA ILE A 211 1.91 -0.12 36.44
C ILE A 211 2.11 -1.02 37.67
N LEU A 212 2.70 -2.19 37.46
CA LEU A 212 3.24 -2.99 38.54
C LEU A 212 4.73 -2.64 38.65
N GLU A 213 5.07 -1.85 39.67
CA GLU A 213 6.46 -1.65 40.07
C GLU A 213 7.05 -2.98 40.53
N GLY A 214 8.17 -3.42 39.94
CA GLY A 214 8.79 -4.70 40.29
C GLY A 214 10.11 -5.00 39.59
N GLU A 215 11.18 -4.54 40.23
CA GLU A 215 12.59 -4.99 40.28
C GLU A 215 13.43 -5.26 38.99
N THR A 216 14.54 -4.51 38.96
CA THR A 216 15.71 -4.54 38.07
C THR A 216 16.35 -5.92 37.92
N SER A 217 16.52 -6.39 36.67
CA SER A 217 17.39 -7.52 36.32
C SER A 217 18.55 -7.06 35.42
N ILE A 218 19.76 -7.40 35.87
CA ILE A 218 21.08 -7.05 35.34
C ILE A 218 21.54 -8.18 34.42
N TYR A 219 21.72 -7.97 33.10
CA TYR A 219 22.76 -8.62 32.25
C TYR A 219 22.88 -7.92 30.87
N PRO A 220 24.08 -7.89 30.23
CA PRO A 220 24.38 -7.05 29.08
C PRO A 220 24.06 -7.70 27.72
N ALA A 221 23.94 -6.82 26.72
CA ALA A 221 23.49 -7.08 25.36
C ALA A 221 24.44 -7.93 24.50
N VAL A 222 23.86 -8.84 23.71
CA VAL A 222 24.49 -9.45 22.53
C VAL A 222 23.62 -9.13 21.30
N HIS A 223 24.25 -8.56 20.27
CA HIS A 223 23.67 -8.33 18.95
C HIS A 223 23.20 -9.65 18.35
N ASN A 224 21.88 -9.84 18.25
CA ASN A 224 21.27 -10.90 17.45
C ASN A 224 19.94 -10.38 16.88
N ARG A 225 19.66 -10.73 15.62
CA ARG A 225 18.38 -10.47 14.94
C ARG A 225 17.24 -10.78 15.91
N LYS A 226 16.51 -9.76 16.35
CA LYS A 226 15.45 -9.90 17.35
C LYS A 226 14.23 -10.47 16.64
N ILE A 227 14.20 -11.79 16.44
CA ILE A 227 12.99 -12.51 16.06
C ILE A 227 12.11 -12.51 17.31
N ILE A 228 11.15 -11.58 17.37
CA ILE A 228 10.23 -11.49 18.51
C ILE A 228 9.08 -12.45 18.23
N GLN A 229 9.18 -13.65 18.79
CA GLN A 229 8.09 -14.62 18.78
C GLN A 229 7.00 -14.15 19.75
N MET A 230 5.75 -14.10 19.28
CA MET A 230 4.61 -13.74 20.12
C MET A 230 4.41 -14.81 21.21
N HIS A 231 4.91 -14.57 22.41
CA HIS A 231 4.47 -15.27 23.61
C HIS A 231 3.42 -14.42 24.31
N GLY A 232 2.15 -14.84 24.22
CA GLY A 232 1.04 -14.15 24.87
C GLY A 232 -0.08 -15.11 25.29
N THR A 233 -0.54 -14.95 26.52
CA THR A 233 -1.73 -15.55 27.16
C THR A 233 -3.05 -14.95 26.61
N GLY A 234 -3.12 -14.75 25.29
CA GLY A 234 -4.31 -14.23 24.59
C GLY A 234 -5.31 -15.35 24.22
N PRO A 235 -6.57 -14.99 23.91
CA PRO A 235 -7.55 -15.94 23.39
C PRO A 235 -7.07 -16.56 22.08
N ASP A 236 -7.38 -17.83 21.84
CA ASP A 236 -6.95 -18.55 20.64
C ASP A 236 -7.52 -17.96 19.33
N LEU A 237 -8.67 -17.27 19.41
CA LEU A 237 -9.43 -16.74 18.28
C LEU A 237 -9.54 -15.21 18.32
N ASN A 238 -9.61 -14.58 17.13
CA ASN A 238 -9.95 -13.16 17.03
C ASN A 238 -11.39 -12.94 17.51
N ALA A 239 -11.66 -11.76 18.07
CA ALA A 239 -13.04 -11.29 18.20
C ALA A 239 -13.69 -11.21 16.79
N PRO A 240 -14.99 -11.47 16.67
CA PRO A 240 -15.64 -11.49 15.36
C PRO A 240 -15.66 -10.09 14.73
N ALA A 241 -15.13 -9.99 13.51
CA ALA A 241 -15.29 -8.82 12.65
C ALA A 241 -16.66 -8.82 11.96
N THR A 242 -17.13 -7.65 11.55
CA THR A 242 -18.38 -7.50 10.78
C THR A 242 -18.05 -6.95 9.40
N ILE A 243 -18.68 -7.50 8.36
CA ILE A 243 -18.58 -6.97 6.99
C ILE A 243 -19.94 -6.50 6.48
N LYS A 244 -19.97 -5.37 5.78
CA LYS A 244 -21.19 -4.79 5.18
C LYS A 244 -20.91 -4.26 3.79
N ALA A 245 -21.84 -4.44 2.84
CA ALA A 245 -21.75 -3.77 1.55
C ALA A 245 -21.93 -2.25 1.75
N LEU A 246 -21.06 -1.45 1.12
CA LEU A 246 -21.09 0.01 1.19
C LEU A 246 -22.38 0.57 0.58
N LEU A 247 -22.86 -0.07 -0.49
CA LEU A 247 -24.00 0.38 -1.28
C LEU A 247 -25.33 -0.28 -0.89
N SER A 248 -25.38 -1.02 0.22
CA SER A 248 -26.57 -1.78 0.60
C SER A 248 -27.81 -0.88 0.71
N SER A 249 -28.75 -1.03 -0.22
CA SER A 249 -30.11 -0.54 -0.07
C SER A 249 -30.75 -1.28 1.10
N ARG A 250 -31.26 -0.50 2.05
CA ARG A 250 -31.97 -0.96 3.25
C ARG A 250 -32.93 -2.11 2.90
N GLY A 251 -32.54 -3.36 3.15
CA GLY A 251 -33.44 -4.52 3.16
C GLY A 251 -33.42 -5.51 1.98
N SER A 252 -32.55 -5.42 0.98
CA SER A 252 -32.53 -6.41 -0.12
C SER A 252 -31.19 -7.17 -0.22
N LYS A 253 -31.26 -8.51 -0.16
CA LYS A 253 -30.17 -9.44 -0.54
C LYS A 253 -29.98 -9.46 -2.08
N LEU A 254 -29.84 -8.30 -2.69
CA LEU A 254 -29.62 -8.21 -4.13
C LEU A 254 -28.12 -8.14 -4.39
N PHE A 255 -27.68 -8.92 -5.38
CA PHE A 255 -26.33 -8.88 -5.92
C PHE A 255 -25.99 -7.47 -6.44
N PHE A 256 -24.70 -7.15 -6.51
CA PHE A 256 -24.23 -5.89 -7.04
C PHE A 256 -24.72 -5.65 -8.48
N ASP A 257 -25.30 -4.47 -8.73
CA ASP A 257 -25.70 -4.03 -10.06
C ASP A 257 -24.92 -2.77 -10.46
N ALA A 258 -24.01 -2.95 -11.41
CA ALA A 258 -23.18 -1.90 -11.97
C ALA A 258 -24.01 -0.76 -12.60
N ALA A 259 -25.20 -1.04 -13.15
CA ALA A 259 -26.06 -0.03 -13.77
C ALA A 259 -26.67 0.95 -12.76
N THR A 260 -26.85 0.52 -11.51
CA THR A 260 -27.33 1.40 -10.43
C THR A 260 -26.20 2.18 -9.75
N SER A 261 -24.98 1.66 -9.85
CA SER A 261 -23.78 2.19 -9.18
C SER A 261 -22.99 3.16 -10.04
N PHE A 262 -22.96 2.94 -11.36
CA PHE A 262 -22.23 3.72 -12.35
C PHE A 262 -23.13 4.22 -13.47
N ALA A 263 -22.95 5.48 -13.87
CA ALA A 263 -23.64 6.00 -15.06
C ALA A 263 -23.05 5.38 -16.34
N PRO A 264 -23.84 5.20 -17.42
CA PRO A 264 -23.28 4.89 -18.73
C PRO A 264 -22.23 5.92 -19.16
N PRO A 265 -21.13 5.51 -19.83
CA PRO A 265 -20.76 4.14 -20.21
C PRO A 265 -20.03 3.34 -19.11
N TYR A 266 -19.83 3.92 -17.93
CA TYR A 266 -18.97 3.36 -16.89
C TYR A 266 -19.49 2.06 -16.26
N ASN A 267 -20.80 1.83 -16.32
CA ASN A 267 -21.39 0.54 -15.98
C ASN A 267 -20.81 -0.60 -16.83
N THR A 268 -20.59 -0.38 -18.13
CA THR A 268 -19.94 -1.36 -19.02
C THR A 268 -18.43 -1.36 -18.86
N ILE A 269 -17.80 -0.20 -18.66
CA ILE A 269 -16.34 -0.10 -18.46
C ILE A 269 -15.90 -0.83 -17.17
N SER A 270 -16.76 -0.84 -16.15
CA SER A 270 -16.49 -1.50 -14.87
C SER A 270 -16.24 -3.00 -15.02
N THR A 271 -16.88 -3.69 -15.95
CA THR A 271 -16.69 -5.14 -16.12
C THR A 271 -15.42 -5.49 -16.88
N PHE A 272 -14.93 -4.56 -17.71
CA PHE A 272 -13.75 -4.76 -18.55
C PHE A 272 -12.42 -4.34 -17.89
N THR A 273 -12.45 -3.34 -17.01
CA THR A 273 -11.23 -2.81 -16.38
C THR A 273 -10.71 -3.78 -15.32
N SER A 274 -9.64 -4.50 -15.60
CA SER A 274 -9.16 -5.60 -14.76
C SER A 274 -8.42 -5.17 -13.49
N VAL A 275 -7.83 -3.96 -13.50
CA VAL A 275 -7.09 -3.44 -12.34
C VAL A 275 -7.89 -2.30 -11.75
N LYS A 276 -8.29 -2.47 -10.49
CA LYS A 276 -8.97 -1.42 -9.73
C LYS A 276 -8.33 -1.23 -8.37
N ASN A 277 -8.32 0.01 -7.91
CA ASN A 277 -7.82 0.36 -6.59
C ASN A 277 -8.75 1.35 -5.88
N LEU A 278 -8.74 1.31 -4.55
CA LEU A 278 -9.38 2.33 -3.71
C LEU A 278 -8.35 3.30 -3.14
N VAL A 279 -8.75 4.56 -2.99
CA VAL A 279 -7.97 5.56 -2.26
C VAL A 279 -8.87 6.56 -1.57
N PHE A 280 -8.50 6.98 -0.36
CA PHE A 280 -9.05 8.17 0.28
C PHE A 280 -8.23 9.39 -0.11
N CYS A 281 -8.92 10.41 -0.62
CA CYS A 281 -8.30 11.68 -1.01
C CYS A 281 -9.20 12.85 -0.58
N ASN A 282 -8.64 13.78 0.19
CA ASN A 282 -9.37 14.95 0.69
C ASN A 282 -10.74 14.59 1.30
N GLY A 283 -10.76 13.59 2.21
CA GLY A 283 -11.97 13.11 2.89
C GLY A 283 -12.97 12.33 2.03
N ASN A 284 -12.72 12.15 0.74
CA ASN A 284 -13.62 11.42 -0.17
C ASN A 284 -13.01 10.08 -0.58
N LEU A 285 -13.85 9.09 -0.82
CA LEU A 285 -13.45 7.78 -1.33
C LEU A 285 -13.46 7.79 -2.86
N TYR A 286 -12.40 7.26 -3.47
CA TYR A 286 -12.28 7.13 -4.92
C TYR A 286 -12.00 5.69 -5.32
N GLN A 287 -12.57 5.29 -6.46
CA GLN A 287 -12.14 4.14 -7.22
C GLN A 287 -11.27 4.60 -8.39
N ILE A 288 -10.18 3.89 -8.63
CA ILE A 288 -9.28 4.13 -9.74
C ILE A 288 -9.22 2.86 -10.57
N TRP A 289 -9.66 2.93 -11.82
CA TRP A 289 -9.72 1.79 -12.72
C TRP A 289 -8.70 1.96 -13.82
N ARG A 290 -7.96 0.91 -14.12
CA ARG A 290 -6.99 0.87 -15.22
C ARG A 290 -7.33 -0.25 -16.19
N ASN A 291 -7.29 0.06 -17.47
CA ASN A 291 -7.30 -0.96 -18.52
C ASN A 291 -5.91 -1.61 -18.66
N ALA A 292 -5.68 -2.71 -17.95
CA ALA A 292 -4.41 -3.45 -18.03
C ALA A 292 -4.38 -4.49 -19.16
N SER A 293 -5.45 -4.61 -19.95
CA SER A 293 -5.59 -5.62 -21.02
C SER A 293 -5.01 -5.08 -22.32
N CYS A 294 -5.85 -4.75 -23.31
CA CYS A 294 -5.45 -4.15 -24.58
C CYS A 294 -6.37 -2.99 -24.92
N THR A 295 -6.00 -2.20 -25.92
CA THR A 295 -6.91 -1.19 -26.46
C THR A 295 -8.13 -1.90 -27.06
N VAL A 296 -9.32 -1.59 -26.55
CA VAL A 296 -10.58 -2.22 -26.92
C VAL A 296 -11.58 -1.19 -27.40
N THR A 297 -12.56 -1.60 -28.21
CA THR A 297 -13.73 -0.78 -28.52
C THR A 297 -14.98 -1.54 -28.09
N LEU A 298 -15.61 -1.06 -27.01
CA LEU A 298 -16.82 -1.64 -26.44
C LEU A 298 -18.05 -1.13 -27.23
N GLN A 299 -18.99 -2.02 -27.48
CA GLN A 299 -20.34 -1.64 -27.93
C GLN A 299 -21.17 -1.30 -26.70
N LEU A 300 -21.70 -0.08 -26.66
CA LEU A 300 -22.60 0.37 -25.61
C LEU A 300 -24.02 -0.15 -25.89
N GLN A 301 -24.78 -0.44 -24.84
CA GLN A 301 -26.14 -0.95 -24.96
C GLN A 301 -27.08 0.00 -25.75
N GLU A 302 -26.77 1.30 -25.75
CA GLU A 302 -27.53 2.35 -26.47
C GLU A 302 -27.07 2.56 -27.93
N GLY A 303 -26.25 1.67 -28.50
CA GLY A 303 -25.84 1.72 -29.91
C GLY A 303 -24.60 2.58 -30.20
N GLY A 304 -23.85 2.98 -29.18
CA GLY A 304 -22.58 3.72 -29.29
C GLY A 304 -21.33 2.83 -29.24
N ARG A 305 -20.18 3.37 -29.62
CA ARG A 305 -18.86 2.72 -29.46
C ARG A 305 -17.99 3.52 -28.50
N CYS A 306 -17.40 2.85 -27.51
CA CYS A 306 -16.46 3.45 -26.56
C CYS A 306 -15.09 2.79 -26.73
N ARG A 307 -14.11 3.55 -27.20
CA ARG A 307 -12.72 3.08 -27.31
C ARG A 307 -12.00 3.36 -25.99
N ILE A 308 -11.35 2.34 -25.46
CA ILE A 308 -10.58 2.41 -24.22
C ILE A 308 -9.16 1.99 -24.55
N GLU A 309 -8.20 2.88 -24.36
CA GLU A 309 -6.79 2.62 -24.63
C GLU A 309 -6.16 1.74 -23.54
N HIS A 310 -5.09 1.04 -23.90
CA HIS A 310 -4.26 0.34 -22.92
C HIS A 310 -3.66 1.34 -21.92
N ASP A 311 -3.65 0.98 -20.63
CA ASP A 311 -3.25 1.84 -19.51
C ASP A 311 -4.05 3.14 -19.36
N GLU A 312 -5.22 3.25 -20.00
CA GLU A 312 -6.17 4.32 -19.72
C GLU A 312 -6.71 4.15 -18.29
N ILE A 313 -6.78 5.28 -17.58
CA ILE A 313 -7.20 5.32 -16.18
C ILE A 313 -8.46 6.16 -16.03
N PHE A 314 -9.43 5.61 -15.31
CA PHE A 314 -10.66 6.28 -14.90
C PHE A 314 -10.64 6.50 -13.39
N VAL A 315 -11.02 7.69 -12.94
CA VAL A 315 -11.08 8.03 -11.52
C VAL A 315 -12.53 8.37 -11.17
N LEU A 316 -13.12 7.60 -10.27
CA LEU A 316 -14.50 7.77 -9.85
C LEU A 316 -14.54 8.18 -8.38
N ARG A 317 -15.26 9.25 -8.07
CA ARG A 317 -15.51 9.72 -6.71
C ARG A 317 -16.83 9.14 -6.19
N TYR A 318 -16.82 8.67 -4.97
CA TYR A 318 -18.03 8.26 -4.27
C TYR A 318 -18.84 9.46 -3.78
N ASP A 319 -20.11 9.52 -4.14
CA ASP A 319 -21.10 10.46 -3.61
C ASP A 319 -22.34 9.69 -3.13
N PRO A 320 -22.53 9.53 -1.81
CA PRO A 320 -23.65 8.76 -1.26
C PRO A 320 -25.01 9.41 -1.52
N HIS A 321 -25.06 10.73 -1.77
CA HIS A 321 -26.30 11.48 -1.98
C HIS A 321 -26.80 11.47 -3.42
N ARG A 322 -26.00 10.92 -4.35
CA ARG A 322 -26.32 10.82 -5.77
C ARG A 322 -26.66 9.38 -6.17
N ARG A 323 -27.48 9.23 -7.22
CA ARG A 323 -27.61 7.97 -7.98
C ARG A 323 -27.41 8.25 -9.48
N PRO A 324 -26.57 7.48 -10.18
CA PRO A 324 -25.60 6.50 -9.66
C PRO A 324 -24.59 7.15 -8.70
N CYS A 325 -24.14 6.40 -7.68
CA CYS A 325 -23.38 6.94 -6.54
C CYS A 325 -21.88 7.14 -6.80
N TRP A 326 -21.39 6.71 -7.97
CA TRP A 326 -20.01 6.93 -8.39
C TRP A 326 -19.98 7.88 -9.58
N ASP A 327 -19.18 8.94 -9.45
CA ASP A 327 -19.08 10.01 -10.44
C ASP A 327 -17.67 10.08 -11.03
N ILE A 328 -17.56 10.15 -12.35
CA ILE A 328 -16.26 10.33 -13.00
C ILE A 328 -15.69 11.71 -12.67
N VAL A 329 -14.41 11.77 -12.34
CA VAL A 329 -13.68 13.02 -12.09
C VAL A 329 -12.42 13.08 -12.92
N TYR A 330 -12.08 14.30 -13.37
CA TYR A 330 -10.88 14.58 -14.17
C TYR A 330 -9.85 15.43 -13.39
N ASP A 331 -10.18 15.80 -12.16
CA ASP A 331 -9.33 16.63 -11.31
C ASP A 331 -9.38 16.18 -9.85
N LEU A 332 -8.20 15.88 -9.32
CA LEU A 332 -7.93 15.56 -7.92
C LEU A 332 -7.64 16.81 -7.07
N ARG A 333 -7.89 18.02 -7.60
CA ARG A 333 -7.83 19.30 -6.87
C ARG A 333 -6.46 19.56 -6.24
N GLY A 334 -5.40 19.31 -6.99
CA GLY A 334 -4.01 19.49 -6.54
C GLY A 334 -3.40 18.29 -5.81
N TYR A 335 -4.20 17.26 -5.48
CA TYR A 335 -3.69 16.02 -4.94
C TYR A 335 -3.16 15.10 -6.03
N SER A 336 -2.26 14.21 -5.62
CA SER A 336 -1.83 13.05 -6.40
C SER A 336 -1.89 11.81 -5.55
N VAL A 337 -2.24 10.70 -6.17
CA VAL A 337 -2.55 9.44 -5.49
C VAL A 337 -1.58 8.36 -5.90
N PHE A 338 -1.24 7.47 -4.97
CA PHE A 338 -0.30 6.38 -5.15
C PHE A 338 -1.00 5.07 -4.84
N ILE A 339 -1.15 4.22 -5.87
CA ILE A 339 -1.92 2.99 -5.83
C ILE A 339 -1.08 1.76 -6.21
N GLY A 340 -1.57 0.59 -5.82
CA GLY A 340 -0.95 -0.71 -6.10
C GLY A 340 -0.90 -1.58 -4.86
N ARG A 341 0.24 -2.22 -4.60
CA ARG A 341 0.44 -3.07 -3.41
C ARG A 341 0.41 -2.27 -2.10
N ASN A 342 0.78 -0.99 -2.12
CA ASN A 342 0.71 -0.15 -0.93
C ASN A 342 -0.73 0.02 -0.42
N ASN A 343 -0.86 0.33 0.87
CA ASN A 343 -2.05 1.01 1.34
C ASN A 343 -2.09 2.35 0.60
N SER A 344 -3.12 2.57 -0.23
CA SER A 344 -3.16 3.71 -1.14
C SER A 344 -3.03 5.03 -0.38
N VAL A 345 -2.21 5.95 -0.90
CA VAL A 345 -1.92 7.24 -0.26
C VAL A 345 -2.31 8.36 -1.20
N SER A 346 -2.85 9.46 -0.65
CA SER A 346 -2.99 10.73 -1.36
C SER A 346 -2.06 11.78 -0.75
N ILE A 347 -1.42 12.57 -1.60
CA ILE A 347 -0.49 13.63 -1.19
C ILE A 347 -0.89 14.92 -1.91
N TYR A 348 -0.99 16.02 -1.17
CA TYR A 348 -1.15 17.34 -1.77
C TYR A 348 0.20 17.75 -2.38
N ALA A 349 0.22 18.04 -3.68
CA ALA A 349 1.48 18.18 -4.40
C ALA A 349 2.22 19.50 -4.11
N GLU A 350 1.51 20.53 -3.66
CA GLU A 350 2.13 21.80 -3.31
C GLU A 350 3.07 21.62 -2.11
N GLY A 351 4.29 22.13 -2.22
CA GLY A 351 5.32 21.99 -1.19
C GLY A 351 6.05 20.65 -1.20
N VAL A 352 5.70 19.69 -2.07
CA VAL A 352 6.42 18.42 -2.23
C VAL A 352 7.32 18.48 -3.48
N PRO A 353 8.65 18.59 -3.32
CA PRO A 353 9.55 18.80 -4.45
C PRO A 353 9.44 17.71 -5.51
N GLY A 354 9.06 18.11 -6.73
CA GLY A 354 9.04 17.23 -7.89
C GLY A 354 7.85 16.26 -7.99
N LEU A 355 6.92 16.31 -7.05
CA LEU A 355 5.62 15.65 -7.17
C LEU A 355 4.74 16.45 -8.14
N LYS A 356 4.20 15.79 -9.15
CA LYS A 356 3.26 16.43 -10.08
C LYS A 356 1.86 16.35 -9.49
N ALA A 357 1.14 17.47 -9.47
CA ALA A 357 -0.25 17.55 -9.03
C ALA A 357 -1.21 16.88 -10.03
N ASN A 358 -2.40 16.47 -9.55
CA ASN A 358 -3.45 15.87 -10.36
C ASN A 358 -2.97 14.64 -11.16
N CYS A 359 -2.27 13.73 -10.48
CA CYS A 359 -1.68 12.54 -11.09
C CYS A 359 -2.01 11.27 -10.32
N VAL A 360 -2.08 10.15 -11.04
CA VAL A 360 -2.19 8.80 -10.49
C VAL A 360 -0.87 8.08 -10.68
N TYR A 361 -0.19 7.77 -9.59
CA TYR A 361 1.04 6.99 -9.54
C TYR A 361 0.71 5.53 -9.28
N TRP A 362 1.17 4.65 -10.17
CA TRP A 362 0.84 3.22 -10.15
C TRP A 362 2.05 2.39 -10.56
N ILE A 363 1.99 1.08 -10.34
CA ILE A 363 3.08 0.15 -10.69
C ILE A 363 2.57 -0.86 -11.72
N GLY A 364 3.27 -0.94 -12.84
CA GLY A 364 3.04 -1.90 -13.92
C GLY A 364 3.49 -1.33 -15.27
N GLY A 365 3.49 -2.17 -16.30
CA GLY A 365 3.99 -1.82 -17.63
C GLY A 365 4.40 -3.07 -18.42
N ARG A 366 4.94 -2.89 -19.63
CA ARG A 366 5.33 -3.95 -20.60
C ARG A 366 6.30 -5.00 -20.03
N GLY A 367 5.78 -5.95 -19.23
CA GLY A 367 6.52 -7.07 -18.66
C GLY A 367 7.59 -6.70 -17.61
N ARG A 368 7.61 -5.45 -17.13
CA ARG A 368 8.55 -4.94 -16.14
C ARG A 368 7.75 -4.11 -15.15
N ASP A 369 7.62 -4.56 -13.91
CA ASP A 369 6.96 -3.81 -12.83
C ASP A 369 7.63 -2.44 -12.68
N GLN A 370 7.19 -1.43 -13.44
CA GLN A 370 7.78 -0.11 -13.48
C GLN A 370 6.86 0.88 -12.78
N GLY A 371 7.43 1.82 -12.02
CA GLY A 371 6.68 2.95 -11.49
C GLY A 371 6.25 3.88 -12.62
N MET A 372 4.94 4.06 -12.78
CA MET A 372 4.30 4.87 -13.81
C MET A 372 3.52 6.03 -13.19
N VAL A 373 3.41 7.12 -13.92
CA VAL A 373 2.56 8.26 -13.59
C VAL A 373 1.59 8.52 -14.73
N PHE A 374 0.30 8.50 -14.42
CA PHE A 374 -0.77 8.95 -15.29
C PHE A 374 -1.12 10.40 -14.95
N ASP A 375 -0.99 11.27 -15.95
CA ASP A 375 -1.38 12.67 -15.82
C ASP A 375 -2.84 12.84 -16.25
N MET A 376 -3.69 13.18 -15.28
CA MET A 376 -5.13 13.35 -15.48
C MET A 376 -5.46 14.46 -16.50
N LYS A 377 -4.58 15.46 -16.67
CA LYS A 377 -4.80 16.56 -17.63
C LYS A 377 -4.53 16.14 -19.06
N THR A 378 -3.48 15.32 -19.27
CA THR A 378 -3.07 14.89 -20.62
C THR A 378 -3.63 13.54 -21.02
N GLY A 379 -4.14 12.76 -20.05
CA GLY A 379 -4.64 11.40 -20.27
C GLY A 379 -3.53 10.41 -20.63
N LYS A 380 -2.27 10.70 -20.27
CA LYS A 380 -1.10 9.89 -20.67
C LYS A 380 -0.36 9.32 -19.47
N SER A 381 0.03 8.06 -19.60
CA SER A 381 0.94 7.36 -18.70
C SER A 381 2.39 7.49 -19.16
N THR A 382 3.31 7.83 -18.25
CA THR A 382 4.76 7.88 -18.50
C THR A 382 5.53 7.23 -17.35
N PRO A 383 6.72 6.64 -17.59
CA PRO A 383 7.57 6.16 -16.51
C PRO A 383 8.03 7.25 -15.56
N CYS A 384 8.02 6.98 -14.25
CA CYS A 384 8.52 7.93 -13.23
C CYS A 384 10.04 8.06 -13.26
N ILE A 385 10.73 6.97 -13.58
CA ILE A 385 12.18 6.89 -13.72
C ILE A 385 12.47 6.51 -15.18
N PRO A 386 13.18 7.33 -15.97
CA PRO A 386 13.55 6.99 -17.34
C PRO A 386 14.51 5.80 -17.34
N LEU A 387 14.36 4.91 -18.32
CA LEU A 387 15.34 3.85 -18.57
C LEU A 387 16.67 4.54 -18.89
N VAL A 388 17.76 4.20 -18.20
CA VAL A 388 19.09 4.74 -18.53
C VAL A 388 19.48 4.21 -19.90
N ASP A 389 19.60 5.08 -20.90
CA ASP A 389 20.16 4.74 -22.21
C ASP A 389 21.57 4.17 -22.02
N GLY A 390 21.80 2.94 -22.47
CA GLY A 390 23.13 2.32 -22.50
C GLY A 390 23.40 1.20 -21.50
N VAL A 391 22.46 0.83 -20.62
CA VAL A 391 22.57 -0.44 -19.87
C VAL A 391 22.04 -1.56 -20.77
N LEU A 392 22.89 -2.57 -21.02
CA LEU A 392 22.56 -3.79 -21.78
C LEU A 392 21.19 -4.36 -21.34
N PRO A 393 20.39 -4.93 -22.25
CA PRO A 393 19.16 -5.63 -21.88
C PRO A 393 19.51 -6.86 -21.03
N GLY A 394 19.48 -6.69 -19.71
CA GLY A 394 19.88 -7.72 -18.75
C GLY A 394 19.51 -7.40 -17.30
N SER A 395 19.60 -6.15 -16.85
CA SER A 395 19.28 -5.82 -15.45
C SER A 395 17.77 -5.66 -15.22
N LEU A 396 17.13 -6.72 -14.73
CA LEU A 396 15.71 -6.79 -14.36
C LEU A 396 15.45 -6.05 -13.03
N GLN A 397 15.54 -4.72 -13.03
CA GLN A 397 14.99 -3.93 -11.92
C GLN A 397 13.46 -4.09 -11.91
N SER A 398 12.92 -4.63 -10.82
CA SER A 398 11.46 -4.75 -10.58
C SER A 398 11.05 -3.84 -9.44
N THR A 399 10.03 -3.01 -9.67
CA THR A 399 9.43 -2.16 -8.66
C THR A 399 8.49 -3.00 -7.80
N ILE A 400 8.73 -3.00 -6.50
CA ILE A 400 7.92 -3.74 -5.54
C ILE A 400 6.63 -2.97 -5.20
N CYS A 401 6.77 -1.75 -4.68
CA CYS A 401 5.68 -0.92 -4.17
C CYS A 401 6.09 0.55 -4.05
N TRP A 402 5.12 1.45 -3.87
CA TRP A 402 5.35 2.82 -3.42
C TRP A 402 5.69 2.81 -1.93
N TYR A 403 6.82 3.40 -1.56
CA TYR A 403 7.34 3.41 -0.21
C TYR A 403 7.25 4.81 0.39
N PHE A 404 6.55 4.91 1.52
CA PHE A 404 6.37 6.14 2.28
C PHE A 404 6.92 5.92 3.67
N LEU A 405 7.85 6.79 4.08
CA LEU A 405 8.25 6.87 5.47
C LEU A 405 7.23 7.67 6.26
N SER A 406 6.90 7.17 7.44
CA SER A 406 6.28 7.96 8.49
C SER A 406 7.34 8.97 8.97
N ASP A 407 7.06 10.26 8.84
CA ASP A 407 7.90 11.32 9.42
C ASP A 407 7.80 11.36 10.95
#